data_AF-A0A5K1E079-F1
#
_entry.id   AF-A0A5K1E079-F1
#
_cell.length_a   1.000
_cell.length_b   1.000
_cell.length_c   1.000
_cell.angle_alpha   90.00
_cell.angle_beta   90.00
_cell.angle_gamma   90.00
#
_symmetry.space_group_name_H-M   'P 1'
#
loop_
_entity.id
_entity.type
_entity.pdbx_description
1 polymer ?
#
loop_
_entity_poly.entity_id
_entity_poly.type
_entity_poly.pdbx_seq_one_letter_code
_entity_poly.pdbx_strand_id
1 'polypeptide(L)'
;TTRFVVEHGKTYLLRVVNAVMSLAQFFGIANHTLTVVGRDGAYLKPFDREFVLVNIAQTVDILVTANQSQGLYYMAASPYSTAPKKANYDATKTTAIVEYNGNNSSQASPISFPYLPYYNDTTAAYEYELNLRSLASKEHPIDVPMEIDTRLAFTMSMNELDCNTSACILDYKLAASLNNISFVNPHIDILEAYYQSIKGVYTTDFPSFPPYMFNFTEEDYPDELVFSTSGTRVKVL
;
A
#
# COMPACT_ATOMS: atom_id res chain seq x y z
N THR A 1 19.78 -8.39 -14.56
CA THR A 1 19.06 -8.93 -13.40
C THR A 1 19.97 -8.93 -12.19
N THR A 2 19.57 -8.30 -11.09
CA THR A 2 20.33 -8.23 -9.84
C THR A 2 20.40 -9.60 -9.17
N ARG A 3 21.52 -9.91 -8.49
CA ARG A 3 21.73 -11.18 -7.78
C ARG A 3 22.12 -10.94 -6.33
N PHE A 4 21.62 -11.80 -5.44
CA PHE A 4 21.89 -11.80 -4.01
C PHE A 4 22.47 -13.16 -3.63
N VAL A 5 23.73 -13.17 -3.19
CA VAL A 5 24.41 -14.41 -2.80
C VAL A 5 24.02 -14.80 -1.38
N VAL A 6 23.63 -16.05 -1.17
CA VAL A 6 23.23 -16.61 0.12
C VAL A 6 24.02 -17.87 0.44
N GLU A 7 24.25 -18.16 1.72
CA GLU A 7 24.89 -19.38 2.20
C GLU A 7 23.83 -20.35 2.69
N HIS A 8 23.97 -21.62 2.30
CA HIS A 8 23.04 -22.66 2.74
C HIS A 8 22.97 -22.74 4.27
N GLY A 9 21.75 -22.83 4.81
CA GLY A 9 21.45 -22.90 6.23
C GLY A 9 21.45 -21.56 6.97
N LYS A 10 21.80 -20.44 6.32
CA LYS A 10 21.71 -19.11 6.93
C LYS A 10 20.31 -18.52 6.77
N THR A 11 19.94 -17.64 7.70
CA THR A 11 18.69 -16.85 7.64
C THR A 11 19.02 -15.39 7.37
N TYR A 12 18.28 -14.80 6.45
CA TYR A 12 18.45 -13.42 6.00
C TYR A 12 17.21 -12.61 6.33
N LEU A 13 17.41 -11.40 6.84
CA LEU A 13 16.34 -10.40 6.97
C LEU A 13 16.29 -9.57 5.69
N LEU A 14 15.18 -9.68 4.96
CA LEU A 14 14.90 -8.82 3.81
C LEU A 14 13.96 -7.71 4.26
N ARG A 15 14.38 -6.47 4.01
CA ARG A 15 13.61 -5.26 4.27
C ARG A 15 12.97 -4.82 2.96
N VAL A 16 11.76 -5.29 2.71
CA VAL A 16 11.04 -5.03 1.46
C VAL A 16 10.37 -3.66 1.59
N VAL A 17 10.66 -2.75 0.65
CA VAL A 17 10.09 -1.40 0.62
C VAL A 17 9.36 -1.24 -0.71
N ASN A 18 8.06 -0.94 -0.66
CA ASN A 18 7.33 -0.60 -1.86
C ASN A 18 7.39 0.92 -2.09
N ALA A 19 8.38 1.34 -2.87
CA ALA A 19 8.58 2.72 -3.29
C ALA A 19 7.96 3.03 -4.68
N VAL A 20 7.06 2.19 -5.19
CA VAL A 20 6.33 2.47 -6.44
C VAL A 20 5.21 3.48 -6.19
N MET A 21 4.73 4.16 -7.23
CA MET A 21 3.77 5.26 -7.08
C MET A 21 2.29 4.84 -7.13
N SER A 22 1.98 3.64 -7.64
CA SER A 22 0.61 3.38 -8.12
C SER A 22 -0.09 2.16 -7.53
N LEU A 23 0.61 1.06 -7.27
CA LEU A 23 -0.04 -0.21 -6.90
C LEU A 23 0.71 -0.96 -5.80
N ALA A 24 -0.08 -1.64 -4.96
CA ALA A 24 0.45 -2.69 -4.09
C ALA A 24 1.10 -3.80 -4.92
N GLN A 25 2.11 -4.45 -4.35
CA GLN A 25 2.88 -5.49 -5.03
C GLN A 25 2.80 -6.78 -4.23
N PHE A 26 2.43 -7.88 -4.90
CA PHE A 26 2.76 -9.20 -4.43
C PHE A 26 4.27 -9.42 -4.61
N PHE A 27 4.92 -10.01 -3.62
CA PHE A 27 6.34 -10.34 -3.64
C PHE A 27 6.58 -11.75 -3.12
N GLY A 28 7.49 -12.49 -3.74
CA GLY A 28 7.78 -13.88 -3.39
C GLY A 28 9.18 -14.32 -3.81
N ILE A 29 9.65 -15.41 -3.23
CA ILE A 29 10.93 -16.05 -3.57
C ILE A 29 10.68 -17.53 -3.87
N ALA A 30 11.12 -17.99 -5.03
CA ALA A 30 10.84 -19.34 -5.49
C ALA A 30 11.35 -20.38 -4.50
N ASN A 31 10.47 -21.30 -4.10
CA ASN A 31 10.73 -22.39 -3.15
C ASN A 31 11.19 -21.94 -1.74
N HIS A 32 11.00 -20.68 -1.36
CA HIS A 32 11.33 -20.20 -0.02
C HIS A 32 10.08 -19.70 0.70
N THR A 33 9.90 -20.17 1.93
CA THR A 33 8.91 -19.61 2.86
C THR A 33 9.41 -18.27 3.39
N LEU A 34 8.51 -17.29 3.47
CA LEU A 34 8.75 -15.96 4.01
C LEU A 34 8.11 -15.88 5.40
N THR A 35 8.93 -15.73 6.44
CA THR A 35 8.42 -15.47 7.80
C THR A 35 8.32 -13.97 7.99
N VAL A 36 7.11 -13.41 7.99
CA VAL A 36 6.86 -11.98 8.20
C VAL A 36 7.05 -11.67 9.68
N VAL A 37 7.88 -10.67 10.00
CA VAL A 37 8.23 -10.32 11.39
C VAL A 37 8.05 -8.85 11.75
N GLY A 38 7.84 -7.98 10.76
CA GLY A 38 7.62 -6.57 11.00
C GLY A 38 6.98 -5.86 9.81
N ARG A 39 6.33 -4.72 10.08
CA ARG A 39 5.77 -3.81 9.09
C ARG A 39 5.84 -2.39 9.62
N ASP A 40 6.19 -1.45 8.75
CA ASP A 40 6.18 0.00 9.02
C ASP A 40 6.90 0.39 10.33
N GLY A 41 8.03 -0.26 10.60
CA GLY A 41 8.86 -0.01 11.78
C GLY A 41 8.38 -0.67 13.08
N ALA A 42 7.31 -1.45 13.06
CA ALA A 42 6.78 -2.17 14.22
C ALA A 42 6.90 -3.69 14.04
N TYR A 43 7.16 -4.41 15.14
CA TYR A 43 7.21 -5.87 15.14
C TYR A 43 5.81 -6.48 15.08
N LEU A 44 5.69 -7.55 14.30
CA LEU A 44 4.47 -8.34 14.16
C LEU A 44 4.62 -9.69 14.84
N LYS A 45 3.49 -10.29 15.23
CA LYS A 45 3.44 -11.71 15.58
C LYS A 45 3.86 -12.51 14.34
N PRO A 46 4.94 -13.30 14.39
CA PRO A 46 5.46 -13.95 13.19
C PRO A 46 4.46 -14.90 12.55
N PHE A 47 4.41 -14.89 11.22
CA PHE A 47 3.61 -15.83 10.44
C PHE A 47 4.29 -16.11 9.09
N ASP A 48 4.10 -17.34 8.60
CA ASP A 48 4.74 -17.83 7.38
C ASP A 48 3.83 -17.72 6.17
N ARG A 49 4.38 -17.29 5.04
CA ARG A 49 3.68 -17.22 3.74
C ARG A 49 4.62 -17.53 2.57
N GLU A 50 4.06 -17.89 1.43
CA GLU A 50 4.79 -18.03 0.17
C GLU A 50 5.00 -16.68 -0.54
N PHE A 51 4.09 -15.73 -0.29
CA PHE A 51 4.15 -14.37 -0.80
C PHE A 51 3.78 -13.36 0.29
N VAL A 52 4.15 -12.10 0.09
CA VAL A 52 3.66 -10.96 0.86
C VAL A 52 2.99 -9.95 -0.06
N LEU A 53 2.02 -9.21 0.46
CA LEU A 53 1.48 -8.02 -0.19
C LEU A 53 2.08 -6.79 0.48
N VAL A 54 2.69 -5.88 -0.31
CA VAL A 54 3.25 -4.63 0.20
C VAL A 54 2.54 -3.47 -0.49
N ASN A 55 1.75 -2.68 0.25
CA ASN A 55 1.10 -1.50 -0.31
C ASN A 55 2.09 -0.36 -0.52
N ILE A 56 1.69 0.66 -1.28
CA ILE A 56 2.52 1.83 -1.57
C ILE A 56 2.99 2.48 -0.26
N ALA A 57 4.25 2.91 -0.23
CA ALA A 57 4.92 3.51 0.92
C ALA A 57 5.09 2.61 2.15
N GLN A 58 4.67 1.35 2.09
CA GLN A 58 4.84 0.41 3.18
C GLN A 58 6.17 -0.33 3.11
N THR A 59 6.58 -0.79 4.29
CA THR A 59 7.75 -1.62 4.49
C THR A 59 7.35 -2.92 5.17
N VAL A 60 7.94 -4.05 4.75
CA VAL A 60 7.74 -5.35 5.37
C VAL A 60 9.10 -6.00 5.62
N ASP A 61 9.30 -6.42 6.86
CA ASP A 61 10.49 -7.16 7.29
C ASP A 61 10.16 -8.66 7.25
N ILE A 62 10.89 -9.42 6.43
CA ILE A 62 10.72 -10.87 6.27
C ILE A 62 12.03 -11.61 6.55
N LEU A 63 11.95 -12.71 7.30
CA LEU A 63 13.05 -13.66 7.45
C LEU A 63 12.93 -14.76 6.39
N VAL A 64 14.05 -15.06 5.74
CA VAL A 64 14.16 -16.10 4.72
C VAL A 64 15.34 -16.99 5.05
N THR A 65 15.08 -18.27 5.28
CA THR A 65 16.13 -19.26 5.52
C THR A 65 16.54 -19.90 4.20
N ALA A 66 17.82 -19.83 3.86
CA ALA A 66 18.41 -20.41 2.67
C ALA A 66 18.57 -21.94 2.83
N ASN A 67 17.46 -22.67 2.87
CA ASN A 67 17.41 -24.12 3.14
C ASN A 67 17.19 -24.99 1.89
N GLN A 68 17.23 -24.39 0.70
CA GLN A 68 17.05 -25.10 -0.57
C GLN A 68 18.37 -25.70 -1.08
N SER A 69 18.28 -26.54 -2.10
CA SER A 69 19.47 -27.07 -2.80
C SER A 69 20.29 -25.93 -3.40
N GLN A 70 21.59 -26.16 -3.62
CA GLN A 70 22.44 -25.17 -4.28
C GLN A 70 21.89 -24.88 -5.69
N GLY A 71 21.71 -23.61 -6.02
CA GLY A 71 21.15 -23.19 -7.30
C GLY A 71 20.75 -21.71 -7.32
N LEU A 72 19.98 -21.37 -8.36
CA LEU A 72 19.42 -20.05 -8.58
C LEU A 72 17.90 -20.09 -8.40
N TYR A 73 17.36 -19.12 -7.68
CA TYR A 73 15.93 -18.97 -7.41
C TYR A 73 15.49 -17.56 -7.76
N TYR A 74 14.41 -17.39 -8.53
CA TYR A 74 13.87 -16.05 -8.73
C TYR A 74 13.24 -15.54 -7.44
N MET A 75 13.51 -14.29 -7.14
CA MET A 75 12.58 -13.46 -6.38
C MET A 75 11.86 -12.55 -7.37
N ALA A 76 10.57 -12.35 -7.18
CA ALA A 76 9.76 -11.59 -8.11
C ALA A 76 8.71 -10.75 -7.38
N ALA A 77 8.34 -9.64 -8.02
CA ALA A 77 7.17 -8.88 -7.63
C ALA A 77 6.23 -8.64 -8.81
N SER A 78 4.93 -8.58 -8.51
CA SER A 78 3.87 -8.31 -9.48
C SER A 78 2.76 -7.45 -8.87
N PRO A 79 2.13 -6.58 -9.67
CA PRO A 79 1.08 -5.69 -9.17
C PRO A 79 -0.17 -6.44 -8.71
N TYR A 80 -0.77 -5.96 -7.63
CA TYR A 80 -2.15 -6.23 -7.25
C TYR A 80 -3.03 -5.06 -7.69
N SER A 81 -4.10 -5.33 -8.44
CA SER A 81 -5.04 -4.33 -8.94
C SER A 81 -6.43 -4.91 -9.12
N THR A 82 -7.42 -4.22 -8.55
CA THR A 82 -8.85 -4.43 -8.80
C THR A 82 -9.44 -3.36 -9.71
N ALA A 83 -8.59 -2.50 -10.28
CA ALA A 83 -9.04 -1.41 -11.13
C ALA A 83 -9.83 -1.97 -12.33
N PRO A 84 -10.88 -1.27 -12.80
CA PRO A 84 -11.65 -1.68 -13.97
C PRO A 84 -10.73 -1.91 -15.17
N LYS A 85 -11.07 -2.85 -16.06
CA LYS A 85 -10.25 -3.17 -17.26
C LYS A 85 -9.90 -1.97 -18.15
N LYS A 86 -10.69 -0.89 -18.07
CA LYS A 86 -10.46 0.37 -18.81
C LYS A 86 -9.37 1.25 -18.17
N ALA A 87 -9.06 1.06 -16.89
CA ALA A 87 -7.95 1.70 -16.22
C ALA A 87 -6.66 0.95 -16.59
N ASN A 88 -5.87 1.54 -17.49
CA ASN A 88 -4.57 1.01 -17.83
C ASN A 88 -3.66 1.04 -16.58
N TYR A 89 -2.99 -0.06 -16.30
CA TYR A 89 -1.94 -0.12 -15.29
C TYR A 89 -0.72 -0.86 -15.85
N ASP A 90 0.44 -0.61 -15.28
CA ASP A 90 1.66 -1.34 -15.64
C ASP A 90 1.62 -2.75 -15.02
N ALA A 91 1.44 -3.76 -15.87
CA ALA A 91 1.40 -5.17 -15.48
C ALA A 91 2.80 -5.83 -15.45
N THR A 92 3.87 -5.06 -15.61
CA THR A 92 5.24 -5.57 -15.67
C THR A 92 5.62 -6.26 -14.37
N LYS A 93 6.14 -7.50 -14.49
CA LYS A 93 6.76 -8.21 -13.37
C LYS A 93 8.23 -7.84 -13.28
N THR A 94 8.72 -7.61 -12.07
CA THR A 94 10.14 -7.39 -11.82
C THR A 94 10.76 -8.62 -11.15
N THR A 95 12.03 -8.90 -11.44
CA THR A 95 12.73 -10.08 -10.95
C THR A 95 14.16 -9.77 -10.50
N ALA A 96 14.61 -10.52 -9.51
CA ALA A 96 16.02 -10.66 -9.11
C ALA A 96 16.31 -12.13 -8.78
N ILE A 97 17.57 -12.47 -8.49
CA ILE A 97 17.98 -13.86 -8.28
C ILE A 97 18.60 -14.02 -6.90
N VAL A 98 18.15 -15.03 -6.15
CA VAL A 98 18.84 -15.59 -4.98
C VAL A 98 19.79 -16.67 -5.48
N GLU A 99 21.09 -16.51 -5.21
CA GLU A 99 22.17 -17.37 -5.69
C GLU A 99 22.87 -18.05 -4.50
N TYR A 100 22.79 -19.37 -4.41
CA TYR A 100 23.44 -20.11 -3.32
C TYR A 100 24.96 -20.20 -3.56
N ASN A 101 25.74 -19.74 -2.58
CA ASN A 101 27.18 -19.85 -2.53
C ASN A 101 27.59 -21.32 -2.39
N GLY A 102 28.37 -21.87 -3.34
CA GLY A 102 28.85 -23.25 -3.18
C GLY A 102 29.29 -24.04 -4.40
N ASN A 103 29.08 -23.65 -5.66
CA ASN A 103 29.80 -24.30 -6.77
C ASN A 103 29.80 -23.56 -8.13
N ASN A 104 30.94 -23.69 -8.81
CA ASN A 104 31.06 -23.69 -10.27
C ASN A 104 30.22 -24.85 -10.83
N SER A 105 28.95 -24.63 -11.14
CA SER A 105 28.17 -25.61 -11.90
C SER A 105 27.25 -24.94 -12.89
N SER A 106 27.74 -24.96 -14.12
CA SER A 106 27.15 -24.74 -15.44
C SER A 106 25.86 -25.56 -15.73
N GLN A 107 25.05 -25.89 -14.73
CA GLN A 107 23.78 -26.58 -14.95
C GLN A 107 22.63 -25.58 -14.85
N ALA A 108 22.31 -25.03 -16.02
CA ALA A 108 21.13 -24.26 -16.31
C ALA A 108 19.86 -25.13 -16.18
N SER A 109 19.55 -25.59 -14.97
CA SER A 109 18.17 -25.96 -14.64
C SER A 109 17.31 -24.70 -14.74
N PRO A 110 16.06 -24.78 -15.25
CA PRO A 110 15.21 -23.60 -15.34
C PRO A 110 15.06 -22.99 -13.95
N ILE A 111 15.41 -21.71 -13.84
CA ILE A 111 15.31 -20.95 -12.59
C ILE A 111 13.82 -20.96 -12.18
N SER A 112 13.52 -21.54 -11.02
CA SER A 112 12.14 -21.61 -10.52
C SER A 112 11.59 -20.21 -10.31
N PHE A 113 10.33 -20.00 -10.65
CA PHE A 113 9.61 -18.74 -10.42
C PHE A 113 8.73 -18.89 -9.18
N PRO A 114 8.64 -17.87 -8.29
CA PRO A 114 7.75 -17.96 -7.14
C PRO A 114 6.29 -18.05 -7.57
N TYR A 115 5.49 -18.73 -6.75
CA TYR A 115 4.05 -18.54 -6.81
C TYR A 115 3.73 -17.11 -6.39
N LEU A 116 3.03 -16.38 -7.26
CA LEU A 116 2.45 -15.08 -6.97
C LEU A 116 0.97 -15.16 -7.33
N PRO A 117 0.06 -14.63 -6.48
CA PRO A 117 -1.36 -14.58 -6.80
C PRO A 117 -1.62 -13.85 -8.12
N TYR A 118 -2.77 -14.14 -8.72
CA TYR A 118 -3.18 -13.42 -9.91
C TYR A 118 -3.47 -11.94 -9.56
N TYR A 119 -3.32 -11.03 -10.53
CA TYR A 119 -3.28 -9.58 -10.22
C TYR A 119 -4.54 -9.06 -9.51
N ASN A 120 -5.70 -9.67 -9.72
CA ASN A 120 -6.96 -9.28 -9.09
C ASN A 120 -7.45 -10.27 -8.01
N ASP A 121 -6.55 -11.10 -7.48
CA ASP A 121 -6.88 -12.05 -6.42
C ASP A 121 -7.05 -11.33 -5.07
N THR A 122 -8.22 -10.74 -4.88
CA THR A 122 -8.59 -10.01 -3.66
C THR A 122 -8.68 -10.94 -2.45
N THR A 123 -8.98 -12.22 -2.64
CA THR A 123 -9.00 -13.19 -1.54
C THR A 123 -7.60 -13.38 -0.99
N ALA A 124 -6.60 -13.60 -1.86
CA ALA A 124 -5.20 -13.72 -1.45
C ALA A 124 -4.68 -12.45 -0.75
N ALA A 125 -5.04 -11.26 -1.27
CA ALA A 125 -4.69 -9.98 -0.65
C ALA A 125 -5.33 -9.82 0.75
N TYR A 126 -6.63 -10.10 0.87
CA TYR A 126 -7.37 -9.98 2.12
C TYR A 126 -6.89 -10.97 3.19
N GLU A 127 -6.67 -12.24 2.80
CA GLU A 127 -6.16 -13.25 3.71
C GLU A 127 -4.76 -12.91 4.23
N TYR A 128 -3.90 -12.29 3.42
CA TYR A 128 -2.62 -11.77 3.90
C TYR A 128 -2.81 -10.70 4.98
N GLU A 129 -3.63 -9.68 4.72
CA GLU A 129 -3.85 -8.56 5.66
C GLU A 129 -4.47 -9.04 6.99
N LEU A 130 -5.33 -10.07 6.99
CA LEU A 130 -5.92 -10.65 8.22
C LEU A 130 -4.92 -11.25 9.21
N ASN A 131 -3.69 -11.56 8.77
CA ASN A 131 -2.68 -12.19 9.62
C ASN A 131 -1.83 -11.18 10.39
N LEU A 132 -2.00 -9.89 10.09
CA LEU A 132 -1.20 -8.83 10.68
C LEU A 132 -1.70 -8.53 12.08
N ARG A 133 -0.82 -8.77 13.05
CA ARG A 133 -1.07 -8.51 14.46
C ARG A 133 0.21 -7.98 15.07
N SER A 134 0.11 -6.93 15.88
CA SER A 134 1.24 -6.45 16.67
C SER A 134 1.82 -7.58 17.52
N LEU A 135 3.15 -7.59 17.70
CA LEU A 135 3.83 -8.63 18.47
C LEU A 135 3.31 -8.75 19.92
N ALA A 136 3.00 -7.61 20.56
CA ALA A 136 2.36 -7.51 21.88
C ALA A 136 2.99 -8.43 22.94
N SER A 137 4.31 -8.35 23.10
CA SER A 137 5.07 -9.11 24.10
C SER A 137 5.48 -8.22 25.27
N LYS A 138 6.10 -8.80 26.31
CA LYS A 138 6.63 -8.03 27.45
C LYS A 138 7.72 -7.03 27.02
N GLU A 139 8.54 -7.39 26.04
CA GLU A 139 9.62 -6.53 25.50
C GLU A 139 9.10 -5.54 24.44
N HIS A 140 7.96 -5.85 23.82
CA HIS A 140 7.31 -5.02 22.80
C HIS A 140 5.84 -4.79 23.18
N PRO A 141 5.58 -3.98 24.24
CA PRO A 141 4.24 -3.73 24.72
C PRO A 141 3.42 -2.94 23.70
N ILE A 142 2.10 -3.11 23.77
CA ILE A 142 1.12 -2.37 22.95
C ILE A 142 0.09 -1.76 23.89
N ASP A 143 -0.26 -0.51 23.62
CA ASP A 143 -1.30 0.25 24.31
C ASP A 143 -2.36 0.67 23.29
N VAL A 144 -3.45 -0.10 23.22
CA VAL A 144 -4.58 0.20 22.33
C VAL A 144 -5.54 1.12 23.09
N PRO A 145 -5.86 2.33 22.58
CA PRO A 145 -6.85 3.19 23.22
C PRO A 145 -8.21 2.50 23.35
N MET A 146 -8.66 2.30 24.60
CA MET A 146 -9.93 1.63 24.91
C MET A 146 -11.10 2.60 25.07
N GLU A 147 -10.81 3.85 25.41
CA GLU A 147 -11.78 4.94 25.50
C GLU A 147 -11.66 5.81 24.25
N ILE A 148 -12.78 6.10 23.60
CA ILE A 148 -12.83 6.83 22.33
C ILE A 148 -13.43 8.21 22.59
N ASP A 149 -12.61 9.26 22.48
CA ASP A 149 -13.05 10.65 22.66
C ASP A 149 -13.81 11.19 21.45
N THR A 150 -13.29 10.91 20.25
CA THR A 150 -13.83 11.45 18.99
C THR A 150 -13.99 10.33 17.97
N ARG A 151 -15.18 10.25 17.36
CA ARG A 151 -15.46 9.34 16.24
C ARG A 151 -15.45 10.13 14.94
N LEU A 152 -14.72 9.62 13.96
CA LEU A 152 -14.63 10.17 12.62
C LEU A 152 -14.96 9.07 11.61
N ALA A 153 -15.69 9.42 10.56
CA ALA A 153 -15.93 8.56 9.40
C ALA A 153 -15.57 9.36 8.14
N PHE A 154 -14.78 8.75 7.27
CA PHE A 154 -14.32 9.36 6.03
C PHE A 154 -14.81 8.53 4.85
N THR A 155 -15.55 9.14 3.94
CA THR A 155 -15.69 8.60 2.58
C THR A 155 -14.48 9.00 1.77
N MET A 156 -13.87 8.02 1.10
CA MET A 156 -12.76 8.24 0.18
C MET A 156 -13.27 8.02 -1.23
N SER A 157 -13.09 8.99 -2.11
CA SER A 157 -13.68 8.93 -3.45
C SER A 157 -12.73 9.51 -4.50
N MET A 158 -12.78 8.92 -5.69
CA MET A 158 -12.38 9.61 -6.92
C MET A 158 -13.56 10.48 -7.34
N ASN A 159 -13.30 11.71 -7.75
CA ASN A 159 -14.32 12.70 -8.04
C ASN A 159 -13.99 13.49 -9.31
N GLU A 160 -14.98 14.26 -9.73
CA GLU A 160 -14.82 15.29 -10.75
C GLU A 160 -14.93 16.68 -10.13
N LEU A 161 -14.23 17.63 -10.73
CA LEU A 161 -14.38 19.06 -10.48
C LEU A 161 -14.76 19.73 -11.79
N ASP A 162 -15.73 20.64 -11.75
CA ASP A 162 -16.14 21.40 -12.92
C ASP A 162 -14.94 22.09 -13.60
N CYS A 163 -14.87 21.97 -14.93
CA CYS A 163 -13.87 22.68 -15.69
C CYS A 163 -14.46 23.46 -16.87
N ASN A 164 -14.78 24.71 -16.62
CA ASN A 164 -15.30 25.63 -17.63
C ASN A 164 -14.19 26.40 -18.38
N THR A 165 -12.95 25.91 -18.37
CA THR A 165 -11.82 26.57 -19.03
C THR A 165 -11.40 25.79 -20.27
N SER A 166 -11.00 26.50 -21.33
CA SER A 166 -10.49 25.90 -22.56
C SER A 166 -9.20 25.08 -22.41
N ALA A 167 -8.63 25.03 -21.20
CA ALA A 167 -7.44 24.25 -20.86
C ALA A 167 -7.75 22.79 -20.48
N CYS A 168 -9.02 22.44 -20.27
CA CYS A 168 -9.39 21.06 -19.95
C CYS A 168 -9.68 20.24 -21.21
N ILE A 169 -9.18 18.99 -21.20
CA ILE A 169 -9.39 18.02 -22.28
C ILE A 169 -10.79 17.41 -22.18
N LEU A 170 -11.33 17.31 -20.97
CA LEU A 170 -12.68 16.88 -20.64
C LEU A 170 -13.45 18.07 -20.03
N ASP A 171 -14.77 18.00 -19.98
CA ASP A 171 -15.61 19.04 -19.33
C ASP A 171 -15.39 19.12 -17.80
N TYR A 172 -14.56 18.23 -17.26
CA TYR A 172 -14.20 18.14 -15.86
C TYR A 172 -12.69 17.91 -15.67
N LYS A 173 -12.22 18.14 -14.43
CA LYS A 173 -10.92 17.71 -13.93
C LYS A 173 -11.10 16.51 -13.00
N LEU A 174 -10.25 15.51 -13.15
CA LEU A 174 -10.17 14.42 -12.17
C LEU A 174 -9.67 14.97 -10.83
N ALA A 175 -10.31 14.53 -9.76
CA ALA A 175 -9.98 14.87 -8.40
C ALA A 175 -10.16 13.65 -7.48
N ALA A 176 -9.79 13.82 -6.22
CA ALA A 176 -10.11 12.87 -5.16
C ALA A 176 -10.51 13.66 -3.92
N SER A 177 -11.36 13.07 -3.09
CA SER A 177 -11.90 13.76 -1.91
C SER A 177 -11.94 12.86 -0.68
N LEU A 178 -11.91 13.53 0.48
CA LEU A 178 -12.32 12.96 1.77
C LEU A 178 -13.58 13.69 2.23
N ASN A 179 -14.65 12.95 2.57
CA ASN A 179 -15.94 13.54 2.95
C ASN A 179 -16.44 14.62 1.97
N ASN A 180 -16.29 14.35 0.66
CA ASN A 180 -16.67 15.22 -0.44
C ASN A 180 -15.93 16.57 -0.53
N ILE A 181 -14.75 16.66 0.10
CA ILE A 181 -13.85 17.80 0.03
C ILE A 181 -12.53 17.38 -0.64
N SER A 182 -12.27 17.90 -1.84
CA SER A 182 -10.99 17.80 -2.51
C SER A 182 -10.02 18.83 -1.95
N PHE A 183 -8.96 18.34 -1.30
CA PHE A 183 -7.98 19.17 -0.63
C PHE A 183 -7.17 20.00 -1.64
N VAL A 184 -7.10 21.31 -1.41
CA VAL A 184 -6.27 22.23 -2.19
C VAL A 184 -5.09 22.65 -1.32
N ASN A 185 -3.87 22.49 -1.83
CA ASN A 185 -2.69 22.96 -1.12
C ASN A 185 -2.71 24.49 -1.01
N PRO A 186 -2.62 25.06 0.20
CA PRO A 186 -2.50 26.50 0.36
C PRO A 186 -1.10 26.98 -0.06
N HIS A 187 -0.96 28.29 -0.30
CA HIS A 187 0.34 28.91 -0.58
C HIS A 187 1.22 29.10 0.66
N ILE A 188 0.60 29.18 1.84
CA ILE A 188 1.27 29.23 3.14
C ILE A 188 0.99 27.89 3.82
N ASP A 189 2.03 27.24 4.33
CA ASP A 189 1.90 25.94 4.98
C ASP A 189 0.90 26.01 6.15
N ILE A 190 0.06 24.99 6.30
CA ILE A 190 -0.95 24.93 7.37
C ILE A 190 -0.29 25.08 8.75
N LEU A 191 0.88 24.46 8.95
CA LEU A 191 1.61 24.53 10.21
C LEU A 191 2.08 25.97 10.52
N GLU A 192 2.59 26.68 9.50
CA GLU A 192 2.99 28.07 9.66
C GLU A 192 1.79 28.96 9.97
N ALA A 193 0.72 28.82 9.21
CA ALA A 193 -0.50 29.59 9.39
C ALA A 193 -1.13 29.36 10.77
N TYR A 194 -1.12 28.13 11.26
CA TYR A 194 -1.57 27.78 12.61
C TYR A 194 -0.72 28.48 13.67
N TYR A 195 0.60 28.33 13.60
CA TYR A 195 1.50 28.85 14.64
C TYR A 195 1.54 30.38 14.68
N GLN A 196 1.51 31.03 13.52
CA GLN A 196 1.52 32.49 13.40
C GLN A 196 0.11 33.11 13.42
N SER A 197 -0.95 32.29 13.58
CA SER A 197 -2.35 32.76 13.55
C SER A 197 -2.72 33.53 12.27
N ILE A 198 -2.18 33.12 11.13
CA ILE A 198 -2.44 33.73 9.81
C ILE A 198 -3.85 33.33 9.37
N LYS A 199 -4.73 34.32 9.18
CA LYS A 199 -6.12 34.10 8.77
C LYS A 199 -6.24 33.89 7.26
N GLY A 200 -7.25 33.13 6.84
CA GLY A 200 -7.61 32.95 5.42
C GLY A 200 -6.81 31.87 4.69
N VAL A 201 -5.94 31.12 5.37
CA VAL A 201 -5.15 30.03 4.77
C VAL A 201 -5.93 28.71 4.74
N TYR A 202 -6.63 28.39 5.82
CA TYR A 202 -7.48 27.20 5.93
C TYR A 202 -8.71 27.51 6.79
N THR A 203 -9.71 26.64 6.73
CA THR A 203 -10.88 26.67 7.64
C THR A 203 -10.87 25.44 8.56
N THR A 204 -11.47 25.55 9.74
CA THR A 204 -11.44 24.48 10.79
C THR A 204 -12.71 23.63 10.82
N ASP A 205 -13.47 23.63 9.73
CA ASP A 205 -14.80 23.04 9.59
C ASP A 205 -14.79 21.71 8.80
N PHE A 206 -13.65 21.02 8.71
CA PHE A 206 -13.63 19.70 8.07
C PHE A 206 -14.59 18.74 8.81
N PRO A 207 -15.51 18.09 8.09
CA PRO A 207 -16.61 17.35 8.72
C PRO A 207 -16.11 16.03 9.28
N SER A 208 -16.59 15.70 10.48
CA SER A 208 -16.28 14.43 11.15
C SER A 208 -16.96 13.22 10.52
N PHE A 209 -18.00 13.43 9.72
CA PHE A 209 -18.77 12.40 9.02
C PHE A 209 -19.05 12.85 7.59
N PRO A 210 -19.35 11.94 6.66
CA PRO A 210 -19.75 12.30 5.31
C PRO A 210 -20.95 13.25 5.33
N PRO A 211 -20.93 14.35 4.54
CA PRO A 211 -22.03 15.31 4.52
C PRO A 211 -23.32 14.72 3.91
N TYR A 212 -23.20 13.65 3.12
CA TYR A 212 -24.30 12.95 2.48
C TYR A 212 -24.17 11.45 2.74
N MET A 213 -25.26 10.85 3.23
CA MET A 213 -25.33 9.40 3.45
C MET A 213 -26.02 8.75 2.26
N PHE A 214 -25.36 7.76 1.69
CA PHE A 214 -25.87 6.92 0.60
C PHE A 214 -25.26 5.52 0.72
N ASN A 215 -25.59 4.63 -0.19
CA ASN A 215 -24.92 3.33 -0.27
C ASN A 215 -23.52 3.49 -0.87
N PHE A 216 -22.51 3.70 -0.01
CA PHE A 216 -21.14 4.07 -0.42
C PHE A 216 -20.43 3.07 -1.33
N THR A 217 -20.91 1.82 -1.38
CA THR A 217 -20.28 0.72 -2.14
C THR A 217 -21.18 0.18 -3.25
N GLU A 218 -22.26 0.89 -3.60
CA GLU A 218 -23.09 0.54 -4.74
C GLU A 218 -22.35 0.81 -6.06
N GLU A 219 -22.52 -0.05 -7.06
CA GLU A 219 -21.91 0.16 -8.38
C GLU A 219 -22.56 1.33 -9.13
N ASP A 220 -23.88 1.48 -8.99
CA ASP A 220 -24.66 2.55 -9.60
C ASP A 220 -25.01 3.62 -8.55
N TYR A 221 -24.66 4.88 -8.84
CA TYR A 221 -24.93 6.01 -7.95
C TYR A 221 -25.32 7.25 -8.76
N PRO A 222 -26.08 8.19 -8.18
CA PRO A 222 -26.46 9.43 -8.86
C PRO A 222 -25.24 10.25 -9.31
N ASP A 223 -25.31 10.83 -10.52
CA ASP A 223 -24.25 11.66 -11.10
C ASP A 223 -23.83 12.84 -10.20
N GLU A 224 -24.76 13.34 -9.39
CA GLU A 224 -24.53 14.42 -8.42
C GLU A 224 -23.47 14.07 -7.36
N LEU A 225 -23.28 12.78 -7.06
CA LEU A 225 -22.29 12.31 -6.09
C LEU A 225 -20.87 12.20 -6.68
N VAL A 226 -20.74 12.31 -8.00
CA VAL A 226 -19.43 12.31 -8.70
C VAL A 226 -18.65 13.59 -8.37
N PHE A 227 -19.36 14.72 -8.24
CA PHE A 227 -18.75 16.01 -8.04
C PHE A 227 -18.40 16.28 -6.58
N SER A 228 -17.22 16.87 -6.39
CA SER A 228 -16.74 17.26 -5.07
C SER A 228 -16.50 18.75 -4.95
N THR A 229 -16.48 19.24 -3.71
CA THR A 229 -16.14 20.64 -3.44
C THR A 229 -14.64 20.77 -3.19
N SER A 230 -14.01 21.82 -3.71
CA SER A 230 -12.60 22.11 -3.43
C SER A 230 -12.44 22.96 -2.17
N GLY A 231 -11.44 22.67 -1.35
CA GLY A 231 -11.09 23.55 -0.24
C GLY A 231 -9.99 23.03 0.68
N THR A 232 -9.33 23.97 1.35
CA THR A 232 -8.32 23.69 2.40
C THR A 232 -9.03 23.69 3.76
N ARG A 233 -9.72 22.59 4.07
CA ARG A 233 -10.47 22.43 5.34
C ARG A 233 -9.75 21.44 6.25
N VAL A 234 -9.56 21.81 7.52
CA VAL A 234 -8.91 20.97 8.54
C VAL A 234 -9.85 20.70 9.71
N LYS A 235 -9.56 19.65 10.47
CA LYS A 235 -10.16 19.39 11.78
C LYS A 235 -9.12 19.64 12.85
N VAL A 236 -9.41 20.54 13.78
CA VAL A 236 -8.61 20.71 15.01
C VAL A 236 -9.29 19.87 16.10
N LEU A 237 -8.53 18.96 16.70
CA LEU A 237 -8.96 18.09 17.79
C LEU A 237 -8.35 18.56 19.11
#